data_AF-A0A0Q7RY65-F1
#
_entry.id   AF-A0A0Q7RY65-F1
#
_cell.length_a   1.000
_cell.length_b   1.000
_cell.length_c   1.000
_cell.angle_alpha   90.00
_cell.angle_beta   90.00
_cell.angle_gamma   90.00
#
_symmetry.space_group_name_H-M   'P 1'
#
loop_
_entity.id
_entity.type
_entity.pdbx_description
1 polymer ?
#
loop_
_entity_poly.entity_id
_entity_poly.type
_entity_poly.pdbx_seq_one_letter_code
_entity_poly.pdbx_strand_id
1 'polypeptide(L)'
;MTQAILFTALVPLALLLVLGFVLLSGRMSEAVRRRVELGLILIAYPAFILTWASQAWAYQQEGDWFMVSIMLVLIASFAVQFVLALRTRTLFPRFRKA
;
A
#
# COMPACT_ATOMS: atom_id res chain seq x y z
N MET A 1 -5.99 9.49 -23.64
CA MET A 1 -4.98 9.22 -22.57
C MET A 1 -5.58 9.22 -21.17
N THR A 2 -6.64 9.99 -20.88
CA THR A 2 -7.32 10.07 -19.57
C THR A 2 -7.95 8.76 -19.06
N GLN A 3 -8.53 7.94 -19.94
CA GLN A 3 -9.17 6.66 -19.53
C GLN A 3 -8.16 5.63 -18.99
N ALA A 4 -6.96 5.54 -19.56
CA ALA A 4 -5.94 4.60 -19.10
C ALA A 4 -5.41 4.97 -17.70
N ILE A 5 -5.27 6.26 -17.42
CA ILE A 5 -4.87 6.80 -16.12
C ILE A 5 -5.95 6.53 -15.07
N LEU A 6 -7.22 6.75 -15.42
CA LEU A 6 -8.34 6.44 -14.54
C LEU A 6 -8.40 4.94 -14.24
N PHE A 7 -8.19 4.07 -15.23
CA PHE A 7 -8.21 2.61 -15.01
C PHE A 7 -7.04 2.12 -14.15
N THR A 8 -5.83 2.63 -14.39
CA THR A 8 -4.63 2.27 -13.60
C THR A 8 -4.69 2.78 -12.17
N ALA A 9 -5.39 3.87 -11.88
CA ALA A 9 -5.59 4.37 -10.52
C ALA A 9 -6.82 3.77 -9.81
N LEU A 10 -7.94 3.58 -10.53
CA LEU A 10 -9.20 3.08 -9.95
C LEU A 10 -9.15 1.59 -9.61
N VAL A 11 -8.47 0.76 -10.41
CA VAL A 11 -8.45 -0.69 -10.19
C VAL A 11 -7.70 -1.06 -8.89
N PRO A 12 -6.48 -0.53 -8.60
CA PRO A 12 -5.81 -0.77 -7.33
C PRO A 12 -6.60 -0.22 -6.14
N LEU A 13 -7.25 0.94 -6.31
CA LEU A 13 -8.07 1.55 -5.27
C LEU A 13 -9.31 0.70 -4.96
N ALA A 14 -10.01 0.20 -5.98
CA ALA A 14 -11.15 -0.69 -5.84
C ALA A 14 -10.75 -2.02 -5.17
N LEU A 15 -9.61 -2.59 -5.55
CA LEU A 15 -9.06 -3.79 -4.91
C LEU A 15 -8.74 -3.55 -3.43
N LEU A 16 -8.12 -2.43 -3.10
CA LEU A 16 -7.86 -2.02 -1.71
C LEU A 16 -9.15 -1.83 -0.91
N LEU A 17 -10.17 -1.20 -1.51
CA LEU A 17 -11.48 -1.01 -0.88
C LEU A 17 -12.19 -2.35 -0.65
N VAL A 18 -12.16 -3.27 -1.62
CA VAL A 18 -12.72 -4.62 -1.47
C VAL A 18 -11.97 -5.40 -0.39
N LEU A 19 -10.64 -5.35 -0.37
CA LEU A 19 -9.82 -6.00 0.66
C LEU A 19 -10.08 -5.41 2.05
N GLY A 20 -10.15 -4.08 2.16
CA GLY A 20 -10.52 -3.39 3.39
C GLY A 20 -11.92 -3.78 3.87
N PHE A 21 -12.90 -3.82 2.96
CA PHE A 21 -14.27 -4.24 3.26
C PHE A 21 -14.34 -5.70 3.72
N VAL A 22 -13.63 -6.62 3.04
CA VAL A 22 -13.57 -8.03 3.43
C VAL A 22 -12.94 -8.19 4.82
N LEU A 23 -11.85 -7.48 5.10
CA LEU A 23 -11.19 -7.48 6.42
C LEU A 23 -12.08 -6.91 7.53
N LEU A 24 -12.90 -5.89 7.24
CA LEU A 24 -13.81 -5.23 8.19
C LEU A 24 -15.13 -5.98 8.39
N SER A 25 -15.60 -6.75 7.39
CA SER A 25 -16.90 -7.44 7.43
C SER A 25 -17.01 -8.55 8.47
N GLY A 26 -15.90 -8.97 9.08
CA GLY A 26 -15.87 -10.03 10.10
C GLY A 26 -16.24 -11.43 9.59
N ARG A 27 -16.46 -11.59 8.28
CA ARG A 27 -16.85 -12.86 7.65
C ARG A 27 -15.70 -13.86 7.52
N MET A 28 -14.46 -13.42 7.72
CA MET A 28 -13.27 -14.29 7.71
C MET A 28 -12.96 -14.80 9.11
N SER A 29 -12.64 -16.10 9.19
CA SER A 29 -12.05 -16.67 10.40
C SER A 29 -10.72 -15.97 10.73
N GLU A 30 -10.40 -15.89 12.02
CA GLU A 30 -9.23 -15.14 12.48
C GLU A 30 -7.91 -15.69 11.90
N ALA A 31 -7.83 -16.99 11.65
CA ALA A 31 -6.71 -17.64 10.99
C ALA A 31 -6.58 -17.24 9.51
N VAL A 32 -7.67 -17.21 8.75
CA VAL A 32 -7.67 -16.81 7.34
C VAL A 32 -7.37 -15.32 7.21
N ARG A 33 -7.98 -14.50 8.06
CA ARG A 33 -7.73 -13.06 8.11
C ARG A 33 -6.26 -12.74 8.34
N ARG A 34 -5.60 -13.37 9.32
CA ARG A 34 -4.15 -13.16 9.55
C ARG A 34 -3.31 -13.53 8.34
N ARG A 35 -3.62 -14.62 7.65
CA ARG A 35 -2.90 -15.02 6.42
C ARG A 35 -3.10 -14.00 5.30
N VAL A 36 -4.33 -13.51 5.12
CA VAL A 36 -4.65 -12.50 4.12
C VAL A 36 -3.98 -11.16 4.45
N GLU A 37 -4.01 -10.70 5.71
CA GLU A 37 -3.31 -9.48 6.12
C GLU A 37 -1.80 -9.59 5.87
N LEU A 38 -1.19 -10.73 6.23
CA LEU A 38 0.24 -10.93 6.01
C LEU A 38 0.59 -10.99 4.51
N GLY A 39 -0.24 -11.65 3.70
CA GLY A 39 -0.11 -11.65 2.24
C GLY A 39 -0.24 -10.24 1.64
N LEU A 40 -1.21 -9.46 2.13
CA LEU A 40 -1.39 -8.06 1.74
C LEU A 40 -0.17 -7.21 2.12
N ILE A 41 0.38 -7.38 3.32
CA ILE A 41 1.59 -6.66 3.74
C ILE A 41 2.75 -6.97 2.79
N LEU A 42 2.94 -8.25 2.46
CA LEU A 42 4.02 -8.72 1.59
C LEU A 42 3.87 -8.31 0.12
N ILE A 43 2.66 -8.03 -0.35
CA ILE A 43 2.41 -7.64 -1.74
C ILE A 43 2.27 -6.12 -1.87
N ALA A 44 1.41 -5.50 -1.06
CA ALA A 44 1.03 -4.10 -1.21
C ALA A 44 2.20 -3.17 -0.91
N TYR A 45 2.91 -3.36 0.20
CA TYR A 45 4.01 -2.45 0.55
C TYR A 45 5.16 -2.47 -0.48
N PRO A 46 5.70 -3.63 -0.89
CA PRO A 46 6.71 -3.67 -1.95
C PRO A 46 6.20 -3.09 -3.27
N ALA A 47 4.95 -3.34 -3.65
CA ALA A 47 4.37 -2.78 -4.86
C ALA A 47 4.31 -1.24 -4.81
N PHE A 48 3.87 -0.66 -3.69
CA PHE A 48 3.87 0.79 -3.50
C PHE A 48 5.28 1.36 -3.51
N ILE A 49 6.23 0.75 -2.80
CA ILE A 49 7.63 1.19 -2.78
C ILE A 49 8.21 1.21 -4.19
N LEU A 50 8.02 0.14 -4.97
CA LEU A 50 8.49 0.07 -6.35
C LEU A 50 7.83 1.12 -7.26
N THR A 51 6.54 1.38 -7.06
CA THR A 51 5.78 2.39 -7.83
C THR A 51 6.31 3.80 -7.58
N TRP A 52 6.59 4.14 -6.31
CA TRP A 52 7.18 5.43 -5.97
C TRP A 52 8.64 5.52 -6.41
N ALA A 53 9.40 4.42 -6.36
CA ALA A 53 10.77 4.37 -6.85
C ALA A 53 10.84 4.58 -8.38
N SER A 54 9.91 3.99 -9.15
CA SER A 54 9.86 4.22 -10.60
C SER A 54 9.49 5.65 -10.94
N GLN A 55 8.59 6.28 -10.18
CA GLN A 55 8.27 7.71 -10.35
C GLN A 55 9.44 8.60 -9.96
N ALA A 56 10.13 8.31 -8.85
CA ALA A 56 11.34 9.05 -8.46
C ALA A 56 12.40 9.01 -9.57
N TRP A 57 12.58 7.85 -10.20
CA TRP A 57 13.49 7.70 -11.34
C TRP A 57 13.06 8.52 -12.56
N ALA A 58 11.75 8.59 -12.86
CA ALA A 58 11.24 9.44 -13.94
C ALA A 58 11.51 10.93 -13.67
N TYR A 59 11.19 11.42 -12.48
CA TYR A 59 11.45 12.82 -12.10
C TYR A 59 12.94 13.17 -12.06
N GLN A 60 13.79 12.21 -11.69
CA GLN A 60 15.24 12.39 -11.74
C GLN A 60 15.72 12.63 -13.19
N GLN A 61 15.18 11.92 -14.17
CA GLN A 61 15.52 12.12 -15.58
C GLN A 61 15.01 13.46 -16.12
N GLU A 62 13.91 13.97 -15.59
CA GLU A 62 13.36 15.29 -15.91
C GLU A 62 14.09 16.45 -15.20
N GLY A 63 14.98 16.13 -14.25
CA GLY A 63 15.73 17.13 -13.46
C GLY A 63 14.91 17.79 -12.34
N ASP A 64 13.72 17.29 -12.03
CA ASP A 64 12.87 17.79 -10.95
C ASP A 64 13.27 17.16 -9.60
N TRP A 65 14.33 17.72 -9.00
CA TRP A 65 14.86 17.27 -7.71
C TRP A 65 13.89 17.47 -6.54
N PHE A 66 12.93 18.40 -6.65
CA PHE A 66 11.92 18.61 -5.63
C PHE A 66 10.96 17.41 -5.58
N MET A 67 10.44 16.99 -6.74
CA MET A 67 9.58 15.80 -6.82
C MET A 67 10.33 14.52 -6.45
N VAL A 68 11.59 14.36 -6.87
CA VAL A 68 12.43 13.22 -6.42
C VAL A 68 12.50 13.13 -4.89
N SER A 69 12.73 14.27 -4.22
CA SER A 69 12.82 14.32 -2.77
C SER A 69 11.51 13.91 -2.09
N ILE A 70 10.37 14.37 -2.61
CA ILE A 70 9.04 13.97 -2.12
C ILE A 70 8.85 12.45 -2.27
N MET A 71 9.19 11.90 -3.44
CA MET A 71 9.03 10.47 -3.70
C MET A 71 9.93 9.62 -2.78
N LEU A 72 11.15 10.06 -2.49
CA LEU A 72 12.05 9.39 -1.54
C LEU A 72 11.48 9.38 -0.11
N VAL A 73 10.88 10.49 0.34
CA VAL A 73 10.21 10.55 1.64
C VAL A 73 9.02 9.58 1.69
N LEU A 74 8.22 9.51 0.61
CA LEU A 74 7.14 8.54 0.51
C LEU A 74 7.66 7.10 0.60
N ILE A 75 8.69 6.75 -0.18
CA ILE A 75 9.33 5.44 -0.15
C ILE A 75 9.80 5.09 1.26
N ALA A 76 10.49 6.01 1.93
CA ALA A 76 10.97 5.81 3.30
C ALA A 76 9.81 5.57 4.28
N SER A 77 8.73 6.36 4.17
CA SER A 77 7.55 6.19 5.02
C SER A 77 6.86 4.82 4.83
N PHE A 78 6.71 4.37 3.58
CA PHE A 78 6.14 3.07 3.27
C PHE A 78 7.07 1.93 3.72
N ALA A 79 8.39 2.08 3.59
CA ALA A 79 9.36 1.10 4.07
C ALA A 79 9.32 0.95 5.60
N VAL A 80 9.24 2.07 6.33
CA VAL A 80 9.08 2.04 7.80
C VAL A 80 7.77 1.35 8.18
N GLN A 81 6.65 1.74 7.54
CA GLN A 81 5.37 1.10 7.79
C GLN A 81 5.37 -0.39 7.44
N PHE A 82 6.04 -0.81 6.36
CA PHE A 82 6.19 -2.21 6.00
C PHE A 82 6.88 -3.00 7.10
N VAL A 83 7.99 -2.49 7.64
CA VAL A 83 8.72 -3.12 8.74
C VAL A 83 7.85 -3.20 10.00
N LEU A 84 7.12 -2.13 10.33
CA LEU A 84 6.20 -2.11 11.47
C LEU A 84 5.06 -3.12 11.29
N ALA A 85 4.45 -3.16 10.11
CA ALA A 85 3.36 -4.07 9.78
C ALA A 85 3.83 -5.54 9.80
N LEU A 86 5.04 -5.83 9.32
CA LEU A 86 5.63 -7.17 9.43
C LEU A 86 5.88 -7.58 10.88
N ARG A 87 6.36 -6.66 11.72
CA ARG A 87 6.59 -6.91 13.15
C ARG A 87 5.29 -7.17 13.91
N THR A 88 4.26 -6.36 13.66
CA THR A 88 2.97 -6.51 14.35
C THR A 88 2.10 -7.61 13.75
N ARG A 89 2.40 -8.03 12.50
CA ARG A 89 1.58 -8.95 11.69
C ARG A 89 0.12 -8.52 11.58
N THR A 90 -0.14 -7.22 11.71
CA THR A 90 -1.48 -6.64 11.68
C THR A 90 -1.47 -5.39 10.82
N LEU A 91 -2.36 -5.37 9.83
CA LEU A 91 -2.53 -4.21 8.94
C LEU A 91 -3.48 -3.16 9.54
N PHE A 92 -4.52 -3.64 10.23
CA PHE A 92 -5.50 -2.80 10.90
C PHE A 92 -5.57 -3.21 12.38
N PRO A 93 -5.06 -2.40 13.31
CA PRO A 93 -5.30 -2.65 14.72
C PRO A 93 -6.82 -2.69 14.95
N ARG A 94 -7.32 -3.69 15.70
CA ARG A 94 -8.73 -3.68 16.10
C ARG A 94 -8.97 -2.34 16.80
N PHE A 95 -9.85 -1.50 16.25
CA PHE A 95 -10.59 -0.56 17.08
C PHE A 95 -11.42 -1.46 18.02
N ARG A 96 -10.84 -1.76 19.18
CA ARG A 96 -11.55 -2.43 20.26
C ARG A 96 -12.71 -1.50 20.56
N LYS A 97 -13.92 -1.88 20.14
CA LYS A 97 -15.13 -1.27 20.70
C LYS A 97 -15.01 -1.51 22.20
N ALA A 98 -14.82 -0.41 22.94
CA ALA A 98 -14.95 -0.39 24.37
C ALA A 98 -16.35 -0.86 24.76
#